data_AF-A0A1R0L1B4-F1
#
_entry.id   AF-A0A1R0L1B4-F1
#
_cell.length_a   1.000
_cell.length_b   1.000
_cell.length_c   1.000
_cell.angle_alpha   90.00
_cell.angle_beta   90.00
_cell.angle_gamma   90.00
#
_symmetry.space_group_name_H-M   'P 1'
#
loop_
_entity.id
_entity.type
_entity.pdbx_description
1 polymer ?
#
loop_
_entity_poly.entity_id
_entity_poly.type
_entity_poly.pdbx_seq_one_letter_code
_entity_poly.pdbx_strand_id
1 'polypeptide(L)'
;MAIAKGHRFEIDFDAAFPLGLVMVGEVAPDNEYQSREDRSAGRPVRQRVDEVTGKRQWKATVTDPSETNSKRASYDVTFLADVQPVPTTSEVLPGMRPIELEGLTAEPKVAGQGEFKYQSYVFRATGFKAAASKSGRASNTAESTPKAA
;
A
#
# COMPACT_ATOMS: atom_id res chain seq x y z
N MET A 1 -23.24 20.61 -5.77
CA MET A 1 -22.88 19.28 -5.25
C MET A 1 -22.16 19.46 -3.93
N ALA A 2 -22.47 18.65 -2.92
CA ALA A 2 -21.88 18.78 -1.57
C ALA A 2 -20.44 18.25 -1.48
N ILE A 3 -20.08 17.29 -2.34
CA ILE A 3 -18.74 16.69 -2.40
C ILE A 3 -18.16 16.99 -3.78
N ALA A 4 -16.95 17.57 -3.81
CA ALA A 4 -16.25 17.88 -5.04
C ALA A 4 -15.58 16.63 -5.64
N LYS A 5 -15.39 16.63 -6.96
CA LYS A 5 -14.58 15.62 -7.65
C LYS A 5 -13.16 15.64 -7.11
N GLY A 6 -12.58 14.47 -6.85
CA GLY A 6 -11.23 14.33 -6.30
C GLY A 6 -11.15 14.45 -4.78
N HIS A 7 -12.29 14.51 -4.08
CA HIS A 7 -12.30 14.46 -2.62
C HIS A 7 -11.74 13.12 -2.13
N ARG A 8 -10.85 13.19 -1.14
CA ARG A 8 -10.17 12.05 -0.53
C ARG A 8 -10.79 11.81 0.84
N PHE A 9 -11.44 10.68 1.01
CA PHE A 9 -12.01 10.29 2.30
C PHE A 9 -10.94 9.59 3.13
N GLU A 10 -10.74 10.05 4.35
CA GLU A 10 -9.95 9.30 5.34
C GLU A 10 -10.73 8.05 5.74
N ILE A 11 -10.03 6.91 5.82
CA ILE A 11 -10.62 5.64 6.19
C ILE A 11 -9.60 4.81 6.97
N ASP A 12 -10.06 4.16 8.04
CA ASP A 12 -9.22 3.23 8.79
C ASP A 12 -8.82 2.04 7.92
N PHE A 13 -7.55 1.64 8.02
CA PHE A 13 -7.00 0.52 7.25
C PHE A 13 -7.78 -0.78 7.52
N ASP A 14 -8.03 -1.10 8.79
CA ASP A 14 -8.73 -2.31 9.20
C ASP A 14 -10.20 -2.33 8.75
N ALA A 15 -10.81 -1.15 8.54
CA ALA A 15 -12.16 -1.04 8.02
C ALA A 15 -12.20 -1.23 6.50
N ALA A 16 -11.19 -0.75 5.78
CA ALA A 16 -11.08 -0.90 4.33
C ALA A 16 -10.62 -2.31 3.92
N PHE A 17 -9.68 -2.89 4.68
CA PHE A 17 -8.97 -4.14 4.35
C PHE A 17 -8.96 -5.08 5.56
N PRO A 18 -10.09 -5.75 5.85
CA PRO A 18 -10.24 -6.56 7.07
C PRO A 18 -9.30 -7.78 7.14
N LEU A 19 -8.78 -8.23 6.00
CA LEU A 19 -7.79 -9.32 5.91
C LEU A 19 -6.36 -8.81 5.71
N GLY A 20 -6.16 -7.49 5.78
CA GLY A 20 -4.91 -6.82 5.44
C GLY A 20 -4.64 -6.81 3.94
N LEU A 21 -3.47 -6.29 3.56
CA LEU A 21 -2.99 -6.29 2.18
C LEU A 21 -1.67 -7.05 2.08
N VAL A 22 -1.44 -7.68 0.94
CA VAL A 22 -0.16 -8.31 0.62
C VAL A 22 0.54 -7.49 -0.45
N MET A 23 1.64 -6.82 -0.10
CA MET A 23 2.50 -6.16 -1.07
C MET A 23 3.26 -7.18 -1.90
N VAL A 24 3.34 -6.95 -3.21
CA VAL A 24 4.10 -7.78 -4.16
C VAL A 24 5.19 -6.92 -4.79
N GLY A 25 6.45 -7.36 -4.65
CA GLY A 25 7.63 -6.64 -5.12
C GLY A 25 8.05 -5.51 -4.19
N GLU A 26 8.53 -4.41 -4.77
CA GLU A 26 9.07 -3.27 -4.04
C GLU A 26 8.25 -2.00 -4.31
N VAL A 27 8.38 -1.04 -3.40
CA VAL A 27 7.84 0.30 -3.62
C VAL A 27 8.67 0.98 -4.70
N ALA A 28 8.06 1.47 -5.77
CA ALA A 28 8.74 2.15 -6.88
C ALA A 28 8.30 3.62 -7.00
N PRO A 29 9.11 4.53 -7.57
CA PRO A 29 8.65 5.89 -7.88
C PRO A 29 7.51 5.85 -8.91
N ASP A 30 6.43 6.61 -8.68
CA ASP A 30 5.39 6.79 -9.69
C ASP A 30 5.81 7.87 -10.69
N ASN A 31 6.31 7.42 -11.83
CA ASN A 31 6.86 8.29 -12.84
C ASN A 31 5.82 8.73 -13.87
N GLU A 32 6.00 9.94 -14.40
CA GLU A 32 5.24 10.41 -15.55
C GLU A 32 5.45 9.50 -16.76
N TYR A 33 4.39 9.36 -17.56
CA TYR A 33 4.49 8.58 -18.79
C TYR A 33 5.44 9.31 -19.74
N GLN A 34 6.52 8.63 -20.10
CA GLN A 34 7.49 9.13 -21.06
C GLN A 34 7.23 8.48 -22.42
N SER A 35 7.05 9.31 -23.45
CA SER A 35 6.94 8.83 -24.84
C SER A 35 8.22 8.13 -25.28
N ARG A 36 8.13 7.29 -26.31
CA ARG A 36 9.30 6.61 -26.87
C ARG A 36 10.30 7.62 -27.45
N GLU A 37 9.84 8.69 -28.09
CA GLU A 37 10.71 9.75 -28.59
C GLU A 37 11.44 10.47 -27.46
N ASP A 38 10.74 10.81 -26.37
CA ASP A 38 11.35 11.50 -25.21
C ASP A 38 12.42 10.66 -24.53
N ARG A 39 12.19 9.34 -24.42
CA ARG A 39 13.16 8.39 -23.90
C ARG A 39 14.39 8.29 -24.81
N SER A 40 14.17 8.25 -26.12
CA SER A 40 15.27 8.22 -27.12
C SER A 40 16.06 9.53 -27.14
N ALA A 41 15.44 10.65 -26.77
CA ALA A 41 16.07 11.96 -26.65
C ALA A 41 16.77 12.17 -25.30
N GLY A 42 16.80 11.16 -24.42
CA GLY A 42 17.47 11.23 -23.12
C GLY A 42 16.82 12.18 -22.12
N ARG A 43 15.54 12.51 -22.29
CA ARG A 43 14.85 13.38 -21.33
C ARG A 43 14.77 12.70 -19.96
N PRO A 44 14.95 13.46 -18.85
CA PRO A 44 14.89 12.89 -17.51
C PRO A 44 13.46 12.39 -17.21
N VAL A 45 13.37 11.20 -16.61
CA VAL A 45 12.10 10.68 -16.10
C VAL A 45 11.70 11.47 -14.88
N ARG A 46 10.55 12.15 -14.94
CA ARG A 46 10.04 12.95 -13.83
C ARG A 46 9.13 12.10 -12.95
N GLN A 47 9.44 12.03 -11.66
CA GLN A 47 8.54 11.46 -10.68
C GLN A 47 7.37 12.41 -10.45
N ARG A 48 6.16 11.85 -10.36
CA ARG A 48 4.96 12.62 -10.07
C ARG A 48 4.99 13.16 -8.64
N VAL A 49 4.44 14.35 -8.49
CA VAL A 49 4.22 15.00 -7.21
C VAL A 49 2.72 15.17 -7.05
N ASP A 50 2.22 14.91 -5.85
CA ASP A 50 0.81 15.11 -5.54
C ASP A 50 0.50 16.60 -5.39
N GLU A 51 -0.51 17.09 -6.11
CA GLU A 51 -0.86 18.52 -6.15
C GLU A 51 -1.42 19.02 -4.81
N VAL A 52 -2.05 18.15 -4.02
CA VAL A 52 -2.68 18.51 -2.75
C VAL A 52 -1.64 18.58 -1.63
N THR A 53 -0.73 17.60 -1.57
CA THR A 53 0.25 17.50 -0.47
C THR A 53 1.63 18.04 -0.82
N GLY A 54 1.95 18.22 -2.10
CA GLY A 54 3.28 18.59 -2.58
C GLY A 54 4.32 17.47 -2.44
N LYS A 55 3.93 16.26 -2.03
CA LYS A 55 4.84 15.13 -1.80
C LYS A 55 5.06 14.29 -3.05
N ARG A 56 6.21 13.61 -3.13
CA ARG A 56 6.50 12.66 -4.21
C ARG A 56 5.55 11.47 -4.12
N GLN A 57 5.13 10.98 -5.29
CA GLN A 57 4.30 9.81 -5.42
C GLN A 57 5.17 8.57 -5.59
N TRP A 58 4.91 7.58 -4.75
CA TRP A 58 5.46 6.23 -4.87
C TRP A 58 4.31 5.27 -5.09
N LYS A 59 4.58 4.10 -5.65
CA LYS A 59 3.57 3.07 -5.86
C LYS A 59 4.06 1.72 -5.39
N ALA A 60 3.16 0.93 -4.84
CA ALA A 60 3.40 -0.49 -4.62
C ALA A 60 2.19 -1.26 -5.12
N THR A 61 2.46 -2.38 -5.78
CA THR A 61 1.42 -3.33 -6.15
C THR A 61 1.04 -4.13 -4.92
N VAL A 62 -0.25 -4.19 -4.63
CA VAL A 62 -0.80 -4.93 -3.51
C VAL A 62 -1.85 -5.91 -4.01
N THR A 63 -2.05 -6.96 -3.24
CA THR A 63 -3.15 -7.92 -3.40
C THR A 63 -4.01 -7.89 -2.15
N ASP A 64 -5.31 -7.69 -2.35
CA ASP A 64 -6.36 -7.72 -1.33
C ASP A 64 -6.96 -9.13 -1.25
N PRO A 65 -6.73 -9.88 -0.16
CA PRO A 65 -7.32 -11.21 0.04
C PRO A 65 -8.83 -11.20 0.23
N SER A 66 -9.43 -10.05 0.57
CA SER A 66 -10.88 -9.92 0.81
C SER A 66 -11.69 -9.70 -0.47
N GLU A 67 -11.03 -9.32 -1.57
CA GLU A 67 -11.67 -9.12 -2.87
C GLU A 67 -11.92 -10.46 -3.56
N THR A 68 -13.20 -10.75 -3.80
CA THR A 68 -13.67 -11.98 -4.46
C THR A 68 -13.41 -12.00 -5.96
N ASN A 69 -13.28 -10.83 -6.59
CA ASN A 69 -13.01 -10.72 -8.02
C ASN A 69 -11.51 -10.71 -8.28
N SER A 70 -10.98 -11.81 -8.81
CA SER A 70 -9.54 -11.96 -9.09
C SER A 70 -8.96 -10.88 -10.01
N LYS A 71 -9.76 -10.26 -10.89
CA LYS A 71 -9.30 -9.17 -11.77
C LYS A 71 -9.15 -7.82 -11.03
N ARG A 72 -9.67 -7.73 -9.81
CA ARG A 72 -9.67 -6.52 -8.97
C ARG A 72 -8.88 -6.70 -7.69
N ALA A 73 -8.54 -7.94 -7.33
CA ALA A 73 -7.81 -8.25 -6.11
C ALA A 73 -6.41 -7.63 -6.10
N SER A 74 -5.77 -7.45 -7.26
CA SER A 74 -4.45 -6.81 -7.35
C SER A 74 -4.53 -5.43 -8.00
N TYR A 75 -3.98 -4.42 -7.33
CA TYR A 75 -3.93 -3.03 -7.80
C TYR A 75 -2.77 -2.27 -7.17
N ASP A 76 -2.52 -1.05 -7.65
CA ASP A 76 -1.47 -0.20 -7.10
C ASP A 76 -2.02 0.74 -6.02
N VAL A 77 -1.32 0.80 -4.89
CA VAL A 77 -1.51 1.83 -3.86
C VAL A 77 -0.45 2.91 -4.05
N THR A 78 -0.87 4.17 -3.99
CA THR A 78 0.04 5.31 -4.09
C THR A 78 0.46 5.80 -2.70
N PHE A 79 1.75 5.95 -2.45
CA PHE A 79 2.26 6.58 -1.23
C PHE A 79 2.67 8.02 -1.48
N LEU A 80 2.34 8.89 -0.52
CA LEU A 80 2.66 10.32 -0.54
C LEU A 80 3.74 10.61 0.51
N ALA A 81 5.00 10.60 0.09
CA ALA A 81 6.15 10.73 1.00
C ALA A 81 7.35 11.40 0.30
N ASP A 82 8.16 12.16 1.05
CA ASP A 82 9.36 12.82 0.53
C ASP A 82 10.46 11.83 0.11
N VAL A 83 10.50 10.69 0.80
CA VAL A 83 11.42 9.57 0.56
C VAL A 83 10.63 8.29 0.32
N GLN A 84 11.27 7.29 -0.29
CA GLN A 84 10.68 5.98 -0.54
C GLN A 84 10.24 5.34 0.79
N PRO A 85 8.94 5.05 0.98
CA PRO A 85 8.48 4.32 2.15
C PRO A 85 9.08 2.91 2.18
N VAL A 86 9.59 2.52 3.34
CA VAL A 86 10.17 1.18 3.56
C VAL A 86 9.16 0.34 4.35
N PRO A 87 8.77 -0.85 3.87
CA PRO A 87 7.83 -1.68 4.61
C PRO A 87 8.46 -2.22 5.90
N THR A 88 7.66 -2.27 6.95
CA THR A 88 8.09 -2.56 8.34
C THR A 88 7.99 -4.05 8.71
N THR A 89 7.28 -4.84 7.92
CA THR A 89 7.01 -6.27 8.14
C THR A 89 8.00 -7.15 7.38
N SER A 90 8.12 -8.42 7.75
CA SER A 90 8.97 -9.39 7.04
C SER A 90 8.23 -10.04 5.88
N GLU A 91 8.99 -10.49 4.88
CA GLU A 91 8.44 -11.30 3.78
C GLU A 91 7.94 -12.65 4.29
N VAL A 92 6.81 -13.10 3.73
CA VAL A 92 6.27 -14.45 3.97
C VAL A 92 6.63 -15.40 2.84
N LEU A 93 6.84 -14.86 1.64
CA LEU A 93 7.39 -15.51 0.47
C LEU A 93 8.31 -14.49 -0.24
N PRO A 94 9.27 -14.92 -1.07
CA PRO A 94 10.14 -13.99 -1.79
C PRO A 94 9.35 -12.92 -2.55
N GLY A 95 9.54 -11.65 -2.17
CA GLY A 95 8.85 -10.51 -2.74
C GLY A 95 7.36 -10.40 -2.38
N MET A 96 6.84 -11.16 -1.42
CA MET A 96 5.46 -11.02 -0.92
C MET A 96 5.47 -10.76 0.58
N ARG A 97 4.81 -9.67 0.98
CA ARG A 97 4.84 -9.18 2.37
C ARG A 97 3.46 -8.70 2.83
N PRO A 98 2.95 -9.17 3.97
CA PRO A 98 1.77 -8.58 4.58
C PRO A 98 2.07 -7.17 5.05
N ILE A 99 1.22 -6.21 4.73
CA ILE A 99 1.43 -4.80 5.08
C ILE A 99 0.21 -4.21 5.78
N GLU A 100 0.46 -3.22 6.62
CA GLU A 100 -0.55 -2.32 7.15
C GLU A 100 -0.17 -0.90 6.71
N LEU A 101 -1.16 -0.12 6.28
CA LEU A 101 -0.96 1.24 5.78
C LEU A 101 -1.35 2.27 6.83
N GLU A 102 -0.64 3.40 6.82
CA GLU A 102 -0.94 4.56 7.65
C GLU A 102 -1.43 5.73 6.79
N GLY A 103 -2.35 6.54 7.34
CA GLY A 103 -2.87 7.72 6.64
C GLY A 103 -3.64 7.35 5.37
N LEU A 104 -4.40 6.27 5.42
CA LEU A 104 -5.12 5.75 4.26
C LEU A 104 -6.26 6.70 3.87
N THR A 105 -6.29 7.02 2.58
CA THR A 105 -7.36 7.78 1.96
C THR A 105 -7.88 7.06 0.73
N ALA A 106 -9.19 7.15 0.51
CA ALA A 106 -9.87 6.59 -0.64
C ALA A 106 -10.51 7.72 -1.47
N GLU A 107 -10.14 7.80 -2.74
CA GLU A 107 -10.78 8.69 -3.71
C GLU A 107 -11.71 7.87 -4.62
N PRO A 108 -13.01 8.16 -4.66
CA PRO A 108 -13.93 7.48 -5.57
C PRO A 108 -13.59 7.81 -7.03
N LYS A 109 -13.49 6.78 -7.86
CA LYS A 109 -13.25 6.89 -9.30
C LYS A 109 -14.18 5.96 -10.08
N VAL A 110 -14.57 6.36 -11.28
CA VAL A 110 -15.26 5.45 -12.21
C VAL A 110 -14.22 4.67 -12.99
N ALA A 111 -14.29 3.34 -12.93
CA ALA A 111 -13.48 2.42 -13.72
C ALA A 111 -14.35 1.65 -14.73
N GLY A 112 -13.73 0.92 -15.64
CA GLY A 112 -14.40 0.17 -16.71
C GLY A 112 -14.54 0.97 -18.02
N GLN A 113 -15.08 0.31 -19.04
CA GLN A 113 -15.18 0.84 -20.40
C GLN A 113 -16.61 0.67 -20.93
N GLY A 114 -17.07 1.67 -21.70
CA GLY A 114 -18.42 1.65 -22.29
C GLY A 114 -19.51 1.54 -21.22
N GLU A 115 -20.35 0.52 -21.36
CA GLU A 115 -21.47 0.22 -20.46
C GLU A 115 -21.04 -0.53 -19.18
N PHE A 116 -19.85 -1.14 -19.16
CA PHE A 116 -19.34 -1.92 -18.02
C PHE A 116 -18.60 -1.05 -16.99
N LYS A 117 -19.10 0.16 -16.76
CA LYS A 117 -18.52 1.06 -15.76
C LYS A 117 -18.92 0.65 -14.36
N TYR A 118 -18.00 0.78 -13.42
CA TYR A 118 -18.24 0.50 -12.02
C TYR A 118 -17.48 1.50 -11.13
N GLN A 119 -17.95 1.63 -9.89
CA GLN A 119 -17.28 2.43 -8.88
C GLN A 119 -16.02 1.69 -8.42
N SER A 120 -14.88 2.36 -8.50
CA SER A 120 -13.60 1.92 -7.95
C SER A 120 -13.06 2.99 -7.00
N TYR A 121 -11.94 2.69 -6.35
CA TYR A 121 -11.26 3.64 -5.48
C TYR A 121 -9.79 3.73 -5.85
N VAL A 122 -9.23 4.92 -5.73
CA VAL A 122 -7.78 5.14 -5.72
C VAL A 122 -7.36 5.29 -4.26
N PHE A 123 -6.57 4.34 -3.80
CA PHE A 123 -6.06 4.33 -2.43
C PHE A 123 -4.72 5.06 -2.35
N ARG A 124 -4.61 5.96 -1.37
CA ARG A 124 -3.34 6.64 -1.07
C ARG A 124 -3.01 6.51 0.41
N ALA A 125 -1.74 6.33 0.72
CA ALA A 125 -1.25 6.23 2.10
C ALA A 125 -0.05 7.17 2.30
N THR A 126 0.25 7.51 3.55
CA THR A 126 1.45 8.28 3.89
C THR A 126 2.67 7.38 4.14
N GLY A 127 2.43 6.13 4.52
CA GLY A 127 3.48 5.15 4.82
C GLY A 127 2.94 3.80 5.27
N PHE A 128 3.85 2.99 5.82
CA PHE A 128 3.52 1.71 6.44
C PHE A 128 3.38 1.90 7.95
N LYS A 129 2.35 1.31 8.54
CA LYS A 129 2.17 1.29 9.98
C LYS A 129 3.33 0.51 10.60
N ALA A 130 3.87 1.02 11.72
CA ALA A 130 4.92 0.31 12.44
C ALA A 130 4.38 -1.05 12.88
N ALA A 131 5.09 -2.13 12.55
CA ALA A 131 4.74 -3.46 13.03
C ALA A 131 4.73 -3.39 14.56
N ALA A 132 3.57 -3.66 15.18
CA ALA A 132 3.53 -3.86 16.62
C ALA A 132 4.51 -5.00 16.92
N SER A 133 5.64 -4.68 17.54
CA SER A 133 6.61 -5.67 17.97
C SER A 133 5.84 -6.66 18.83
N LYS A 134 5.58 -7.85 18.29
CA LYS A 134 5.26 -9.02 19.11
C LYS A 134 6.55 -9.37 19.82
N SER A 135 6.91 -8.56 20.82
CA SER A 135 7.91 -8.88 21.82
C SER A 135 7.49 -10.22 22.39
N GLY A 136 8.22 -11.27 22.01
CA GLY A 136 7.97 -12.63 22.46
C GLY A 136 7.97 -12.64 23.97
N ARG A 137 6.83 -12.96 24.56
CA ARG A 137 6.76 -13.37 25.96
C ARG A 137 7.44 -14.73 26.04
N ALA A 138 8.76 -14.73 26.13
CA ALA A 138 9.53 -15.87 26.56
C ALA A 138 9.12 -16.17 28.00
N SER A 139 8.14 -17.06 28.17
CA SER A 139 7.93 -17.74 29.43
C SER A 139 9.13 -18.65 29.64
N ASN A 140 10.12 -18.16 30.39
CA ASN A 140 11.15 -19.00 31.00
C ASN A 140 10.45 -20.01 31.92
N THR A 141 10.16 -21.20 31.40
CA THR A 141 9.91 -22.37 32.23
C THR A 141 11.26 -22.79 32.79
N ALA A 142 11.60 -22.26 33.96
CA ALA A 142 12.73 -22.75 34.75
C ALA A 142 12.39 -24.16 35.23
N GLU A 143 13.12 -25.12 34.69
CA GLU A 143 13.14 -26.53 35.10
C GLU A 143 13.66 -26.62 36.54
N SER A 144 12.75 -26.82 37.50
CA SER A 144 13.11 -27.18 38.87
C SER A 144 13.19 -28.70 39.00
N THR A 145 14.40 -29.23 38.94
CA THR A 145 14.73 -30.59 39.37
C THR A 145 14.58 -30.69 40.89
N PRO A 146 13.77 -31.60 41.45
CA PRO A 146 13.84 -31.90 42.87
C PRO A 146 14.94 -32.93 43.13
N LYS A 147 15.90 -32.51 43.97
CA LYS A 147 16.94 -33.34 44.58
C LYS A 147 16.33 -34.13 45.76
N ALA A 148 16.41 -35.45 45.65
CA ALA A 148 16.45 -36.53 46.65
C ALA A 148 15.92 -36.31 48.09
N ALA A 149 15.08 -37.26 48.54
CA ALA A 149 15.21 -37.98 49.81
C ALA A 149 14.57 -39.37 49.68
#